data_AF-A0A3D2UA58-F1
#
_entry.id   AF-A0A3D2UA58-F1
#
_cell.length_a   1.000
_cell.length_b   1.000
_cell.length_c   1.000
_cell.angle_alpha   90.00
_cell.angle_beta   90.00
_cell.angle_gamma   90.00
#
_symmetry.space_group_name_H-M   'P 1'
#
loop_
_entity.id
_entity.type
_entity.pdbx_description
1 polymer ?
#
loop_
_entity_poly.entity_id
_entity_poly.type
_entity_poly.pdbx_seq_one_letter_code
_entity_poly.pdbx_strand_id
1 'polypeptide(L)'
;FIKDVRKEYKTPKMPFVIGVLGTNRTAEDVAKNAVSLAQRAAAKAPEFQGNVASVESYEVYSHDAYEVYKKGWAQHFAEWCVVGSDRPYHYLGSGKFFVRFGDSLAKQMLKLMAN
;
A
#
# COMPACT_ATOMS: atom_id res chain seq x y z
N PHE A 1 -6.51 -16.55 -4.16
CA PHE A 1 -6.60 -15.33 -4.99
C PHE A 1 -5.68 -15.36 -6.21
N ILE A 2 -4.36 -15.13 -6.11
CA ILE A 2 -3.46 -15.01 -7.30
C ILE A 2 -3.57 -16.23 -8.24
N LYS A 3 -3.53 -17.45 -7.68
CA LYS A 3 -3.67 -18.70 -8.44
C LYS A 3 -5.02 -18.79 -9.15
N ASP A 4 -6.09 -18.33 -8.50
CA ASP A 4 -7.45 -18.37 -9.03
C ASP A 4 -7.60 -17.41 -10.20
N VAL A 5 -7.10 -16.17 -10.08
CA VAL A 5 -7.10 -15.19 -11.18
C VAL A 5 -6.30 -15.72 -12.37
N ARG A 6 -5.10 -16.27 -12.13
CA ARG A 6 -4.29 -16.85 -13.21
C ARG A 6 -4.97 -18.04 -13.89
N LYS A 7 -5.69 -18.87 -13.13
CA LYS A 7 -6.44 -20.02 -13.65
C LYS A 7 -7.62 -19.56 -14.50
N GLU A 8 -8.43 -18.64 -13.99
CA GLU A 8 -9.62 -18.11 -14.67
C GLU A 8 -9.26 -17.50 -16.02
N TYR A 9 -8.27 -16.60 -16.04
CA TYR A 9 -7.87 -15.89 -17.24
C TYR A 9 -6.82 -16.63 -18.09
N LYS A 10 -6.47 -17.88 -17.73
CA LYS A 10 -5.47 -18.71 -18.43
C LYS A 10 -4.11 -18.01 -18.61
N THR A 11 -3.68 -17.26 -17.60
CA THR A 11 -2.48 -16.42 -17.61
C THR A 11 -1.49 -16.82 -16.50
N PRO A 12 -0.79 -17.97 -16.62
CA PRO A 12 -0.01 -18.55 -15.52
C PRO A 12 1.16 -17.68 -15.02
N LYS A 13 1.61 -16.71 -15.82
CA LYS A 13 2.70 -15.77 -15.49
C LYS A 13 2.24 -14.33 -15.26
N MET A 14 0.93 -14.06 -15.21
CA MET A 14 0.41 -12.69 -15.00
C MET A 14 1.06 -12.06 -13.75
N PRO A 15 1.68 -10.87 -13.86
CA PRO A 15 2.37 -10.26 -12.74
C PRO A 15 1.38 -9.69 -11.71
N PHE A 16 1.74 -9.76 -10.43
CA PHE A 16 0.98 -9.14 -9.34
C PHE A 16 1.88 -8.28 -8.46
N VAL A 17 1.38 -7.11 -8.08
CA VAL A 17 1.98 -6.29 -7.03
C VAL A 17 1.03 -6.23 -5.85
N ILE A 18 1.49 -6.70 -4.69
CA ILE A 18 0.73 -6.69 -3.44
C ILE A 18 1.07 -5.42 -2.68
N GLY A 19 0.09 -4.55 -2.49
CA GLY A 19 0.22 -3.42 -1.57
C GLY A 19 0.16 -3.89 -0.10
N VAL A 20 1.26 -3.78 0.63
CA VAL A 20 1.31 -4.16 2.06
C VAL A 20 0.59 -3.10 2.88
N LEU A 21 -0.30 -3.54 3.77
CA LEU A 21 -1.04 -2.67 4.69
C LEU A 21 -0.05 -1.87 5.56
N GLY A 22 -0.21 -0.55 5.56
CA GLY A 22 0.74 0.38 6.18
C GLY A 22 0.07 1.35 7.15
N THR A 23 -1.17 1.08 7.55
CA THR A 23 -1.96 1.95 8.46
C THR A 23 -1.36 2.05 9.87
N ASN A 24 -0.48 1.11 10.22
CA ASN A 24 0.35 1.15 11.42
C ASN A 24 1.49 2.17 11.35
N ARG A 25 1.84 2.67 10.14
CA ARG A 25 2.72 3.80 9.81
C ARG A 25 4.22 3.61 10.03
N THR A 26 4.61 2.86 11.05
CA THR A 26 6.03 2.59 11.34
C THR A 26 6.41 1.20 10.86
N ALA A 27 7.67 1.02 10.47
CA ALA A 27 8.18 -0.31 10.11
C ALA A 27 7.98 -1.33 11.25
N GLU A 28 8.21 -0.90 12.50
CA GLU A 28 8.05 -1.73 13.68
C GLU A 28 6.60 -2.18 13.87
N ASP A 29 5.63 -1.27 13.79
CA ASP A 29 4.22 -1.60 14.01
C ASP A 29 3.63 -2.40 12.85
N VAL A 30 4.06 -2.11 11.62
CA VAL A 30 3.67 -2.90 10.44
C VAL A 30 4.29 -4.31 10.48
N ALA A 31 5.47 -4.48 11.08
CA ALA A 31 6.07 -5.81 11.26
C ALA A 31 5.31 -6.68 12.27
N LYS A 32 4.57 -6.07 13.20
CA LYS A 32 3.70 -6.77 14.17
C LYS A 32 2.30 -7.06 13.62
N ASN A 33 1.92 -6.45 12.50
CA ASN A 33 0.60 -6.60 11.90
C ASN A 33 0.49 -7.91 11.10
N ALA A 34 -0.41 -8.81 11.53
CA ALA A 34 -0.59 -10.13 10.93
C ALA A 34 -0.96 -10.08 9.43
N VAL A 35 -1.77 -9.11 9.01
CA VAL A 35 -2.13 -8.94 7.60
C VAL A 35 -0.92 -8.54 6.77
N SER A 36 -0.10 -7.62 7.30
CA SER A 36 1.11 -7.13 6.63
C SER A 36 2.16 -8.24 6.48
N LEU A 37 2.32 -9.07 7.51
CA LEU A 37 3.16 -10.27 7.46
C LEU A 37 2.66 -11.27 6.41
N ALA A 38 1.36 -11.55 6.37
CA ALA A 38 0.77 -12.48 5.41
C ALA A 38 0.91 -11.98 3.96
N GLN A 39 0.75 -10.68 3.71
CA GLN A 39 0.93 -10.08 2.38
C GLN A 39 2.36 -10.22 1.86
N ARG A 40 3.37 -9.97 2.73
CA ARG A 40 4.79 -10.20 2.39
C ARG A 40 5.09 -11.68 2.17
N ALA A 41 4.59 -12.55 3.04
CA ALA A 41 4.77 -13.99 2.92
C ALA A 41 4.17 -14.52 1.63
N ALA A 42 2.98 -14.04 1.25
CA ALA A 42 2.34 -14.38 -0.01
C ALA A 42 3.22 -13.96 -1.21
N ALA A 43 3.78 -12.76 -1.24
CA ALA A 43 4.68 -12.35 -2.33
C ALA A 43 5.99 -13.17 -2.40
N LYS A 44 6.46 -13.71 -1.27
CA LYS A 44 7.70 -14.50 -1.17
C LYS A 44 7.52 -15.99 -1.45
N ALA A 45 6.30 -16.47 -1.70
CA ALA A 45 6.05 -17.88 -1.94
C ALA A 45 6.88 -18.38 -3.15
N PRO A 46 7.55 -19.54 -3.09
CA PRO A 46 8.47 -20.00 -4.14
C PRO A 46 7.84 -20.04 -5.54
N GLU A 47 6.54 -20.40 -5.64
CA GLU A 47 5.81 -20.45 -6.91
C GLU A 47 5.58 -19.07 -7.57
N PHE A 48 5.86 -17.99 -6.85
CA PHE A 48 5.64 -16.61 -7.28
C PHE A 48 6.94 -15.84 -7.52
N GLN A 49 8.09 -16.50 -7.35
CA GLN A 49 9.39 -15.91 -7.60
C GLN A 49 9.48 -15.33 -9.02
N GLY A 50 9.86 -14.06 -9.13
CA GLY A 50 10.04 -13.36 -10.40
C GLY A 50 8.77 -12.77 -11.03
N ASN A 51 7.57 -13.11 -10.53
CA ASN A 51 6.31 -12.63 -11.12
C ASN A 51 5.28 -12.10 -10.09
N VAL A 52 5.58 -12.14 -8.79
CA VAL A 52 4.83 -11.40 -7.77
C VAL A 52 5.81 -10.65 -6.89
N ALA A 53 5.44 -9.44 -6.49
CA ALA A 53 6.19 -8.66 -5.51
C ALA A 53 5.25 -7.93 -4.56
N SER A 54 5.79 -7.42 -3.46
CA SER A 54 5.07 -6.57 -2.53
C SER A 54 5.69 -5.18 -2.43
N VAL A 55 4.87 -4.16 -2.16
CA VAL A 55 5.29 -2.77 -1.95
C VAL A 55 4.76 -2.27 -0.62
N GLU A 56 5.63 -1.63 0.15
CA GLU A 56 5.32 -1.11 1.48
C GLU A 56 4.57 0.22 1.39
N SER A 57 3.32 0.28 1.86
CA SER A 57 2.58 1.55 1.86
C SER A 57 3.02 2.51 2.97
N TYR A 58 3.58 1.99 4.07
CA TYR A 58 3.97 2.83 5.21
C TYR A 58 5.12 3.80 4.87
N GLU A 59 5.99 3.44 3.92
CA GLU A 59 7.13 4.27 3.50
C GLU A 59 6.71 5.62 2.88
N VAL A 60 5.48 5.68 2.37
CA VAL A 60 4.91 6.89 1.74
C VAL A 60 3.72 7.44 2.51
N TYR A 61 3.54 7.01 3.78
CA TYR A 61 2.47 7.48 4.63
C TYR A 61 2.52 9.01 4.80
N SER A 62 1.34 9.66 4.76
CA SER A 62 1.25 11.12 4.85
C SER A 62 1.27 11.55 6.32
N HIS A 63 2.47 11.62 6.89
CA HIS A 63 2.68 12.04 8.27
C HIS A 63 2.24 13.48 8.53
N ASP A 64 2.34 14.38 7.55
CA ASP A 64 1.79 15.74 7.60
C ASP A 64 0.27 15.76 7.83
N ALA A 65 -0.48 14.96 7.07
CA ALA A 65 -1.91 14.78 7.28
C ALA A 65 -2.20 14.18 8.66
N TYR A 66 -1.35 13.27 9.13
CA TYR A 66 -1.50 12.64 10.45
C TYR A 66 -1.29 13.63 11.59
N GLU A 67 -0.36 14.57 11.45
CA GLU A 67 -0.15 15.64 12.43
C GLU A 67 -1.40 16.53 12.55
N VAL A 68 -2.02 16.94 11.44
CA VAL A 68 -3.28 17.70 11.48
C VAL A 68 -4.41 16.87 12.08
N TYR A 69 -4.50 15.58 11.73
CA TYR A 69 -5.49 14.67 12.32
C TYR A 69 -5.37 14.60 13.85
N LYS A 70 -4.15 14.41 14.39
CA LYS A 70 -3.90 14.34 15.83
C LYS A 70 -4.28 15.63 16.58
N LYS A 71 -4.13 16.79 15.96
CA LYS A 71 -4.53 18.08 16.54
C LYS A 71 -6.06 18.26 16.63
N GLY A 72 -6.83 17.43 15.92
CA GLY A 72 -8.27 17.58 15.76
C GLY A 72 -8.61 18.18 14.41
N TRP A 73 -8.65 17.35 13.35
CA TRP A 73 -8.86 17.82 11.98
C TRP A 73 -10.12 18.67 11.79
N ALA A 74 -11.19 18.40 12.55
CA ALA A 74 -12.44 19.14 12.46
C ALA A 74 -12.30 20.59 12.95
N GLN A 75 -11.49 20.80 14.00
CA GLN A 75 -11.14 22.12 14.52
C GLN A 75 -10.11 22.83 13.64
N HIS A 76 -9.30 22.06 12.92
CA HIS A 76 -8.24 22.52 12.02
C HIS A 76 -8.61 22.32 10.54
N PHE A 77 -9.87 22.56 10.17
CA PHE A 77 -10.39 22.17 8.85
C PHE A 77 -9.65 22.81 7.68
N ALA A 78 -9.24 24.08 7.80
CA ALA A 78 -8.45 24.76 6.77
C ALA A 78 -7.08 24.10 6.56
N GLU A 79 -6.40 23.68 7.63
CA GLU A 79 -5.15 22.91 7.54
C GLU A 79 -5.42 21.52 6.93
N TRP A 80 -6.53 20.88 7.32
CA TRP A 80 -6.91 19.56 6.83
C TRP A 80 -7.14 19.55 5.32
N CYS A 81 -7.82 20.56 4.77
CA CYS A 81 -8.06 20.68 3.33
C CYS A 81 -6.80 20.70 2.46
N VAL A 82 -5.63 20.99 3.04
CA VAL A 82 -4.35 21.02 2.31
C VAL A 82 -3.72 19.62 2.24
N VAL A 83 -3.99 18.74 3.20
CA VAL A 83 -3.21 17.51 3.42
C VAL A 83 -4.05 16.22 3.38
N GLY A 84 -5.35 16.32 3.66
CA GLY A 84 -6.31 15.21 3.72
C GLY A 84 -7.64 15.58 3.07
N SER A 85 -8.61 14.67 3.11
CA SER A 85 -9.94 14.92 2.52
C SER A 85 -11.07 14.43 3.42
N ASP A 86 -11.18 13.12 3.67
CA ASP A 86 -12.28 12.57 4.47
C ASP A 86 -11.82 11.49 5.46
N ARG A 87 -12.07 11.75 6.76
CA ARG A 87 -11.88 10.85 7.93
C ARG A 87 -10.45 10.30 8.10
N PRO A 88 -10.13 9.70 9.25
CA PRO A 88 -8.88 8.96 9.40
C PRO A 88 -8.82 7.65 8.58
N TYR A 89 -9.97 7.21 8.05
CA TYR A 89 -10.10 5.98 7.29
C TYR A 89 -9.50 6.15 5.87
N HIS A 90 -9.07 5.06 5.23
CA HIS A 90 -8.41 5.09 3.91
C HIS A 90 -7.16 5.99 3.81
N TYR A 91 -6.21 5.87 4.73
CA TYR A 91 -4.96 6.64 4.68
C TYR A 91 -5.19 8.17 4.67
N LEU A 92 -6.07 8.64 5.58
CA LEU A 92 -6.35 10.07 5.82
C LEU A 92 -7.00 10.79 4.62
N GLY A 93 -7.46 10.04 3.61
CA GLY A 93 -7.89 10.60 2.35
C GLY A 93 -6.79 11.43 1.65
N SER A 94 -5.52 11.17 1.96
CA SER A 94 -4.41 12.02 1.49
C SER A 94 -4.06 11.71 0.04
N GLY A 95 -4.32 12.65 -0.86
CA GLY A 95 -3.94 12.53 -2.27
C GLY A 95 -2.44 12.30 -2.46
N LYS A 96 -1.60 12.89 -1.59
CA LYS A 96 -0.15 12.71 -1.57
C LYS A 96 0.24 11.24 -1.35
N PHE A 97 -0.39 10.58 -0.38
CA PHE A 97 -0.20 9.15 -0.14
C PHE A 97 -0.59 8.33 -1.38
N PHE A 98 -1.80 8.55 -1.93
CA PHE A 98 -2.31 7.75 -3.03
C PHE A 98 -1.47 7.89 -4.31
N VAL A 99 -1.04 9.11 -4.64
CA VAL A 99 -0.16 9.35 -5.80
C VAL A 99 1.17 8.64 -5.62
N ARG A 100 1.82 8.78 -4.45
CA ARG A 100 3.12 8.16 -4.19
C ARG A 100 3.05 6.64 -4.11
N PHE A 101 2.02 6.11 -3.46
CA PHE A 101 1.84 4.67 -3.36
C PHE A 101 1.50 4.06 -4.72
N GLY A 102 0.63 4.71 -5.51
CA GLY A 102 0.34 4.33 -6.89
C GLY A 102 1.59 4.31 -7.77
N ASP A 103 2.45 5.33 -7.66
CA ASP A 103 3.75 5.37 -8.35
C ASP A 103 4.67 4.21 -7.94
N SER A 104 4.77 3.91 -6.63
CA SER A 104 5.55 2.75 -6.15
C SER A 104 5.00 1.41 -6.67
N LEU A 105 3.67 1.24 -6.71
CA LEU A 105 3.03 0.06 -7.29
C LEU A 105 3.31 -0.06 -8.79
N ALA A 106 3.20 1.04 -9.54
CA ALA A 106 3.46 1.08 -10.97
C ALA A 106 4.93 0.76 -11.30
N LYS A 107 5.87 1.36 -10.57
CA LYS A 107 7.31 1.07 -10.69
C LYS A 107 7.63 -0.40 -10.44
N GLN A 108 6.99 -1.01 -9.44
CA GLN A 108 7.18 -2.44 -9.17
C GLN A 108 6.56 -3.30 -10.26
N MET A 109 5.40 -2.92 -10.81
CA MET A 109 4.78 -3.62 -11.92
C MET A 109 5.66 -3.59 -13.18
N LEU A 110 6.24 -2.43 -13.52
CA LEU A 110 7.16 -2.29 -14.65
C LEU A 110 8.38 -3.22 -14.52
N LYS A 111 8.94 -3.36 -13.30
CA LYS A 111 10.03 -4.31 -13.03
C LYS A 111 9.60 -5.76 -13.26
N LEU A 112 8.40 -6.14 -12.82
CA LEU A 112 7.88 -7.50 -13.03
C LEU A 112 7.58 -7.80 -14.50
N MET A 113 7.13 -6.80 -15.26
CA MET A 113 6.83 -6.94 -16.69
C MET A 113 8.07 -6.95 -17.58
N ALA A 114 9.20 -6.43 -17.10
CA ALA A 114 10.48 -6.44 -17.81
C ALA A 114 11.25 -7.77 -17.65
N ASN A 115 10.79 -8.67 -16.78
CA ASN A 115 11.38 -10.00 -16.54
C ASN A 115 10.91 -11.04 -17.55
#